data_AF-A0A367LHG6-F1
#
_entry.id   AF-A0A367LHG6-F1
#
_cell.length_a   1.000
_cell.length_b   1.000
_cell.length_c   1.000
_cell.angle_alpha   90.00
_cell.angle_beta   90.00
_cell.angle_gamma   90.00
#
_symmetry.space_group_name_H-M   'P 1'
#
loop_
_entity.id
_entity.type
_entity.pdbx_description
1 polymer ?
#
loop_
_entity_poly.entity_id
_entity_poly.type
_entity_poly.pdbx_seq_one_letter_code
_entity_poly.pdbx_strand_id
1 'polypeptide(L)'
;MKQIYLIYIIVHRGQKRDTSDERHAGILLAPVENGFCLYFHLAPSPDDVGCFVLEMKKGYDARNSRGALPSVRVGKTTAPVTADVLVDAVQSVPIKRKEDEFGDQHWVDGALRGMADAGFITHQAYERGFNGLLQTFQTSCYPRARSM
;
A
#
# COMPACT_ATOMS: atom_id res chain seq x y z
N MET A 1 -19.62 -5.69 -11.35
CA MET A 1 -18.90 -6.30 -12.50
C MET A 1 -17.63 -6.95 -11.97
N LYS A 2 -17.33 -8.20 -12.37
CA LYS A 2 -16.06 -8.86 -12.03
C LYS A 2 -15.02 -8.51 -13.09
N GLN A 3 -13.79 -8.22 -12.67
CA GLN A 3 -12.67 -7.93 -13.57
C GLN A 3 -11.32 -8.21 -12.89
N ILE A 4 -10.24 -8.18 -13.67
CA ILE A 4 -8.88 -8.26 -13.12
C ILE A 4 -8.46 -6.91 -12.54
N TYR A 5 -7.81 -6.94 -11.38
CA TYR A 5 -7.19 -5.77 -10.78
C TYR A 5 -5.67 -5.93 -10.74
N LEU A 6 -4.95 -4.86 -11.07
CA LEU A 6 -3.53 -4.73 -10.79
C LEU A 6 -3.37 -4.17 -9.37
N ILE A 7 -2.46 -4.77 -8.60
CA ILE A 7 -2.20 -4.39 -7.21
C ILE A 7 -0.81 -3.76 -7.12
N TYR A 8 -0.77 -2.55 -6.59
CA TYR A 8 0.45 -1.80 -6.34
C TYR A 8 0.55 -1.40 -4.88
N ILE A 9 1.77 -1.34 -4.37
CA ILE A 9 2.09 -0.63 -3.14
C ILE A 9 2.67 0.71 -3.53
N ILE A 10 2.11 1.78 -2.97
CA ILE A 10 2.53 3.14 -3.21
C ILE A 10 3.20 3.64 -1.95
N VAL A 11 4.45 4.07 -2.08
CA VAL A 11 5.21 4.67 -0.99
C VAL A 11 5.39 6.15 -1.27
N HIS A 12 5.02 6.99 -0.32
CA HIS A 12 5.22 8.42 -0.35
C HIS A 12 6.41 8.81 0.51
N ARG A 13 7.22 9.75 0.01
CA ARG A 13 8.26 10.42 0.80
C ARG A 13 7.66 11.07 2.03
N GLY A 14 8.41 11.07 3.12
CA GLY A 14 8.02 11.78 4.33
C GLY A 14 7.92 13.29 4.10
N GLN A 15 6.99 13.92 4.83
CA GLN A 15 6.64 15.33 4.60
C GLN A 15 7.74 16.29 5.05
N LYS A 16 8.44 15.98 6.15
CA LYS A 16 9.52 16.83 6.68
C LYS A 16 10.89 16.32 6.26
N ARG A 17 11.11 15.01 6.40
CA ARG A 17 12.33 14.31 6.02
C ARG A 17 11.97 13.06 5.24
N ASP A 18 12.79 12.71 4.26
CA ASP A 18 12.62 11.48 3.49
C ASP A 18 13.36 10.31 4.16
N THR A 19 12.98 10.01 5.41
CA THR A 19 13.51 8.91 6.21
C THR A 19 12.51 7.75 6.27
N SER A 20 12.97 6.54 6.59
CA SER A 20 12.13 5.33 6.61
C SER A 20 10.94 5.42 7.57
N ASP A 21 11.09 6.12 8.69
CA ASP A 21 10.07 6.33 9.72
C ASP A 21 9.02 7.40 9.35
N GLU A 22 9.36 8.33 8.46
CA GLU A 22 8.43 9.36 8.00
C GLU A 22 7.74 9.01 6.67
N ARG A 23 8.18 7.96 5.98
CA ARG A 23 7.56 7.47 4.74
C ARG A 23 6.21 6.82 5.02
N HIS A 24 5.28 7.03 4.09
CA HIS A 24 3.95 6.47 4.18
C HIS A 24 3.70 5.43 3.09
N ALA A 25 2.95 4.38 3.40
CA ALA A 25 2.58 3.35 2.43
C ALA A 25 1.08 3.14 2.32
N GLY A 26 0.64 2.79 1.12
CA GLY A 26 -0.74 2.41 0.84
C GLY A 26 -0.84 1.39 -0.29
N ILE A 27 -2.02 0.80 -0.45
CA ILE A 27 -2.34 -0.16 -1.51
C ILE A 27 -3.22 0.52 -2.55
N LEU A 28 -2.84 0.38 -3.82
CA LEU A 28 -3.63 0.82 -4.96
C LEU A 28 -4.16 -0.39 -5.74
N LEU A 29 -5.47 -0.47 -5.87
CA LEU A 29 -6.17 -1.40 -6.74
C LEU A 29 -6.57 -0.69 -8.02
N ALA A 30 -5.94 -1.08 -9.14
CA ALA A 30 -6.21 -0.49 -10.45
C ALA A 30 -6.96 -1.50 -11.34
N PRO A 31 -8.23 -1.23 -11.73
CA PRO A 31 -8.96 -2.11 -12.64
C PRO A 31 -8.28 -2.17 -14.01
N VAL A 32 -8.23 -3.34 -14.64
CA VAL A 32 -7.65 -3.52 -15.98
C VAL A 32 -8.59 -3.06 -17.09
N GLU A 33 -9.89 -3.25 -16.91
CA GLU A 33 -10.88 -3.00 -17.96
C GLU A 33 -11.54 -1.63 -17.79
N ASN A 34 -12.38 -1.49 -16.75
CA ASN A 34 -13.19 -0.31 -16.55
C ASN A 34 -13.36 0.03 -15.08
N GLY A 35 -13.36 1.32 -14.76
CA GLY A 35 -13.69 1.83 -13.44
C GLY A 35 -12.59 2.69 -12.84
N PHE A 36 -12.74 2.96 -11.55
CA PHE A 36 -11.84 3.85 -10.81
C PHE A 36 -10.81 3.05 -10.03
N CYS A 37 -9.59 3.60 -9.95
CA CYS A 37 -8.62 3.11 -8.98
C CYS A 37 -9.15 3.33 -7.55
N LEU A 38 -8.84 2.38 -6.66
CA LEU A 38 -9.12 2.48 -5.24
C LEU A 38 -7.79 2.52 -4.51
N TYR A 39 -7.51 3.62 -3.84
CA TYR A 39 -6.30 3.80 -3.05
C TYR A 39 -6.63 3.76 -1.56
N PHE A 40 -5.92 2.90 -0.83
CA PHE A 40 -6.08 2.70 0.61
C PHE A 40 -4.80 3.10 1.32
N HIS A 41 -4.91 3.87 2.40
CA HIS A 41 -3.77 4.21 3.24
C HIS A 41 -4.21 4.47 4.68
N LEU A 42 -3.28 4.35 5.61
CA LEU A 42 -3.51 4.81 6.98
C LEU A 42 -3.41 6.33 7.03
N ALA A 43 -4.28 6.95 7.82
CA ALA A 43 -4.27 8.38 8.13
C ALA A 43 -4.39 8.56 9.65
N PRO A 44 -3.82 9.63 10.23
CA PRO A 44 -4.03 9.93 11.64
C PRO A 44 -5.53 10.07 11.95
N SER A 45 -5.98 9.44 13.03
CA SER A 45 -7.36 9.60 13.50
C SER A 45 -7.61 11.06 13.92
N PRO A 46 -8.71 11.70 13.48
CA PRO A 46 -9.09 13.03 13.96
C PRO A 46 -9.59 12.99 15.40
N ASP A 47 -10.10 11.83 15.86
CA ASP A 47 -10.80 11.70 17.14
C ASP A 47 -9.94 11.11 18.26
N ASP A 48 -8.79 10.50 17.92
CA ASP A 48 -7.93 9.81 18.89
C ASP A 48 -6.43 10.00 18.59
N VAL A 49 -5.76 10.72 19.49
CA VAL A 49 -4.34 11.07 19.37
C VAL A 49 -3.50 9.83 19.61
N GLY A 50 -2.86 9.33 18.54
CA GLY A 50 -2.08 8.08 18.61
C GLY A 50 -2.75 6.90 17.90
N CYS A 51 -3.90 7.11 17.28
CA CYS A 51 -4.56 6.10 16.46
C CYS A 51 -4.49 6.44 14.98
N PHE A 52 -4.57 5.39 14.17
CA PHE A 52 -4.74 5.49 12.72
C PHE A 52 -6.13 5.03 12.31
N VAL A 53 -6.65 5.63 11.26
CA VAL A 53 -7.85 5.16 10.55
C VAL A 53 -7.47 4.78 9.12
N LEU A 54 -8.17 3.80 8.56
CA LEU A 54 -8.02 3.44 7.16
C LEU A 54 -8.87 4.37 6.30
N GLU A 55 -8.21 5.11 5.42
CA GLU A 55 -8.89 5.92 4.40
C GLU A 55 -8.89 5.22 3.05
N MET A 56 -9.98 5.40 2.29
CA MET A 56 -10.11 4.96 0.91
C MET A 56 -10.39 6.16 -0.01
N LYS A 57 -9.57 6.35 -1.03
CA LYS A 57 -9.75 7.34 -2.09
C LYS A 57 -10.13 6.67 -3.40
N LYS A 58 -11.35 6.93 -3.86
CA LYS A 58 -11.87 6.44 -5.15
C LYS A 58 -11.54 7.42 -6.28
N GLY A 59 -11.05 6.90 -7.40
CA GLY A 59 -10.69 7.71 -8.57
C GLY A 59 -9.34 8.42 -8.45
N TYR A 60 -8.57 8.12 -7.39
CA TYR A 60 -7.26 8.70 -7.15
C TYR A 60 -6.16 7.69 -7.49
N ASP A 61 -5.37 8.00 -8.52
CA ASP A 61 -4.19 7.20 -8.86
C ASP A 61 -2.96 7.75 -8.12
N ALA A 62 -2.69 7.15 -6.96
CA ALA A 62 -1.60 7.57 -6.09
C ALA A 62 -0.20 7.40 -6.71
N ARG A 63 -0.04 6.62 -7.79
CA ARG A 63 1.24 6.49 -8.53
C ARG A 63 1.71 7.82 -9.13
N ASN A 64 0.77 8.68 -9.50
CA ASN A 64 1.04 9.96 -10.17
C ASN A 64 1.13 11.13 -9.18
N SER A 65 1.05 10.85 -7.89
CA SER A 65 1.03 11.90 -6.87
C SER A 65 2.43 12.45 -6.59
N ARG A 66 2.49 13.72 -6.19
CA ARG A 66 3.74 14.37 -5.82
C ARG A 66 4.35 13.66 -4.61
N GLY A 67 5.62 13.28 -4.72
CA GLY A 67 6.33 12.59 -3.64
C GLY A 67 6.15 11.08 -3.62
N ALA A 68 5.39 10.50 -4.55
CA ALA A 68 5.41 9.06 -4.77
C ALA A 68 6.81 8.60 -5.19
N LEU A 69 7.33 7.60 -4.49
CA LEU A 69 8.50 6.83 -4.91
C LEU A 69 8.08 5.85 -6.02
N PRO A 70 9.03 5.21 -6.74
CA PRO A 70 8.70 4.19 -7.72
C PRO A 70 7.74 3.15 -7.13
N SER A 71 6.57 2.98 -7.74
CA SER A 71 5.54 2.08 -7.23
C SER A 71 6.00 0.63 -7.27
N VAL A 72 5.70 -0.14 -6.23
CA VAL A 72 5.99 -1.57 -6.20
C VAL A 72 4.80 -2.31 -6.79
N ARG A 73 4.99 -3.00 -7.91
CA ARG A 73 3.96 -3.85 -8.51
C ARG A 73 3.94 -5.21 -7.80
N VAL A 74 2.87 -5.51 -7.08
CA VAL A 74 2.67 -6.80 -6.40
C VAL A 74 2.28 -7.86 -7.42
N GLY A 75 1.30 -7.54 -8.27
CA GLY A 75 0.80 -8.48 -9.26
C GLY A 75 -0.56 -8.07 -9.82
N LYS A 76 -1.32 -9.09 -10.21
CA LYS A 76 -2.71 -8.97 -10.62
C LYS A 76 -3.54 -10.01 -9.88
N THR A 77 -4.85 -9.79 -9.81
CA THR A 77 -5.73 -10.82 -9.26
C THR A 77 -5.67 -12.11 -10.08
N THR A 78 -5.75 -13.25 -9.41
CA THR A 78 -5.69 -14.60 -10.02
C THR A 78 -6.89 -14.89 -10.90
N ALA A 79 -8.05 -14.33 -10.55
CA ALA A 79 -9.30 -14.42 -11.28
C ALA A 79 -10.06 -13.08 -11.27
N PRO A 80 -11.06 -12.90 -12.15
CA PRO A 80 -11.95 -11.74 -12.11
C PRO A 80 -12.71 -11.64 -10.79
N VAL A 81 -12.63 -10.48 -10.13
CA VAL A 81 -13.24 -10.20 -8.82
C VAL A 81 -13.98 -8.86 -8.86
N THR A 82 -14.93 -8.66 -7.95
CA THR A 82 -15.61 -7.36 -7.78
C THR A 82 -14.79 -6.43 -6.89
N ALA A 83 -14.94 -5.12 -7.07
CA ALA A 83 -14.31 -4.13 -6.21
C ALA A 83 -14.63 -4.34 -4.73
N ASP A 84 -15.90 -4.59 -4.39
CA ASP A 84 -16.36 -4.72 -2.99
C ASP A 84 -15.66 -5.85 -2.25
N VAL A 85 -15.48 -7.00 -2.89
CA VAL A 85 -14.75 -8.14 -2.32
C VAL A 85 -13.29 -7.80 -1.99
N LEU A 86 -12.62 -7.02 -2.85
CA LEU A 86 -11.26 -6.56 -2.56
C LEU A 86 -11.26 -5.48 -1.47
N VAL A 87 -12.26 -4.59 -1.44
CA VAL A 87 -12.42 -3.57 -0.41
C VAL A 87 -12.60 -4.22 0.95
N ASP A 88 -13.51 -5.19 1.06
CA ASP A 88 -13.77 -5.94 2.30
C ASP A 88 -12.50 -6.65 2.79
N ALA A 89 -11.75 -7.28 1.87
CA ALA A 89 -10.48 -7.94 2.20
C ALA A 89 -9.47 -6.95 2.81
N VAL A 90 -9.31 -5.77 2.21
CA VAL A 90 -8.37 -4.73 2.68
C VAL A 90 -8.85 -4.07 3.98
N GLN A 91 -10.16 -3.83 4.13
CA GLN A 91 -10.75 -3.19 5.31
C GLN A 91 -10.80 -4.11 6.54
N SER A 92 -10.81 -5.43 6.34
CA SER A 92 -10.79 -6.40 7.44
C SER A 92 -9.46 -6.47 8.20
N VAL A 93 -8.41 -5.83 7.69
CA VAL A 93 -7.06 -5.89 8.25
C VAL A 93 -6.98 -5.06 9.53
N PRO A 94 -6.58 -5.65 10.67
CA PRO A 94 -6.43 -4.91 11.92
C PRO A 94 -5.40 -3.77 11.78
N ILE A 95 -5.76 -2.60 12.28
CA ILE A 95 -4.87 -1.43 12.34
C ILE A 95 -4.19 -1.39 13.70
N LYS A 96 -2.86 -1.36 13.72
CA LYS A 96 -2.06 -1.21 14.94
C LYS A 96 -2.08 0.25 15.45
N ARG A 97 -1.71 0.46 16.72
CA ARG A 97 -1.61 1.81 17.28
C ARG A 97 -0.41 2.54 16.68
N LYS A 98 -0.42 3.88 16.74
CA LYS A 98 0.67 4.71 16.18
C LYS A 98 1.97 4.59 16.96
N GLU A 99 1.91 4.22 18.24
CA GLU A 99 3.11 3.94 19.04
C GLU A 99 3.88 2.71 18.53
N ASP A 100 3.21 1.83 17.79
CA ASP A 100 3.86 0.69 17.14
C ASP A 100 4.64 1.21 15.93
N GLU A 101 5.98 1.17 16.01
CA GLU A 101 6.84 1.45 14.87
C GLU A 101 6.41 0.60 13.66
N PHE A 102 6.56 1.16 12.45
CA PHE A 102 6.24 0.47 11.18
C PHE A 102 4.74 0.14 10.96
N GLY A 103 3.83 0.97 11.47
CA GLY A 103 2.38 0.79 11.32
C GLY A 103 1.91 0.58 9.87
N ASP A 104 2.41 1.38 8.92
CA ASP A 104 2.06 1.26 7.50
C ASP A 104 2.56 -0.05 6.90
N GLN A 105 3.78 -0.50 7.24
CA GLN A 105 4.34 -1.75 6.76
C GLN A 105 3.57 -2.95 7.32
N HIS A 106 3.23 -2.93 8.61
CA HIS A 106 2.42 -3.97 9.23
C HIS A 106 1.02 -4.06 8.63
N TRP A 107 0.41 -2.93 8.31
CA TRP A 107 -0.90 -2.92 7.68
C TRP A 107 -0.82 -3.42 6.23
N VAL A 108 0.17 -2.97 5.44
CA VAL A 108 0.37 -3.48 4.07
C VAL A 108 0.66 -4.99 4.07
N ASP A 109 1.49 -5.48 4.98
CA ASP A 109 1.76 -6.91 5.17
C ASP A 109 0.46 -7.69 5.39
N GLY A 110 -0.33 -7.27 6.39
CA GLY A 110 -1.62 -7.88 6.72
C GLY A 110 -2.60 -7.89 5.55
N ALA A 111 -2.68 -6.79 4.80
CA ALA A 111 -3.56 -6.68 3.63
C ALA A 111 -3.15 -7.59 2.48
N LEU A 112 -1.86 -7.61 2.13
CA LEU A 112 -1.36 -8.49 1.06
C LEU A 112 -1.47 -9.96 1.45
N ARG A 113 -1.16 -10.30 2.70
CA ARG A 113 -1.32 -11.65 3.22
C ARG A 113 -2.78 -12.09 3.22
N GLY A 114 -3.70 -11.26 3.69
CA GLY A 114 -5.14 -11.55 3.65
C GLY A 114 -5.66 -11.78 2.23
N MET A 115 -5.18 -10.98 1.26
CA MET A 115 -5.50 -11.21 -0.15
C MET A 115 -4.89 -12.50 -0.71
N ALA A 116 -3.71 -12.91 -0.25
CA ALA A 116 -3.09 -14.17 -0.65
C ALA A 116 -3.82 -15.38 -0.06
N ASP A 117 -4.14 -15.33 1.24
CA ASP A 117 -4.88 -16.38 1.96
C ASP A 117 -6.29 -16.57 1.36
N ALA A 118 -6.94 -15.49 0.92
CA ALA A 118 -8.21 -15.54 0.20
C ALA A 118 -8.10 -15.96 -1.29
N GLY A 119 -6.87 -16.21 -1.78
CA GLY A 119 -6.61 -16.64 -3.15
C GLY A 119 -6.72 -15.56 -4.22
N PHE A 120 -6.88 -14.28 -3.85
CA PHE A 120 -6.96 -13.16 -4.81
C PHE A 120 -5.62 -12.89 -5.46
N ILE A 121 -4.51 -13.08 -4.74
CA ILE A 121 -3.15 -13.10 -5.29
C ILE A 121 -2.44 -14.38 -4.88
N THR A 122 -1.32 -14.71 -5.53
CA THR A 122 -0.49 -15.82 -5.08
C THR A 122 0.38 -15.40 -3.89
N HIS A 123 0.72 -16.34 -3.00
CA HIS A 123 1.68 -16.09 -1.92
C HIS A 123 3.01 -15.55 -2.45
N GLN A 124 3.48 -16.06 -3.59
CA GLN A 124 4.71 -15.57 -4.24
C GLN A 124 4.59 -14.10 -4.69
N ALA A 125 3.40 -13.65 -5.13
CA ALA A 125 3.18 -12.25 -5.46
C ALA A 125 3.18 -11.37 -4.21
N TYR A 126 2.56 -11.84 -3.13
CA TYR A 126 2.62 -11.19 -1.81
C TYR A 126 4.08 -11.02 -1.35
N GLU A 127 4.87 -12.10 -1.28
CA GLU A 127 6.25 -12.07 -0.77
C GLU A 127 7.14 -11.13 -1.58
N ARG A 128 7.07 -11.19 -2.91
CA ARG A 128 7.82 -10.27 -3.77
C ARG A 128 7.37 -8.82 -3.59
N GLY A 129 6.07 -8.59 -3.48
CA GLY A 129 5.51 -7.26 -3.25
C GLY A 129 5.99 -6.67 -1.93
N PHE A 130 5.89 -7.43 -0.85
CA PHE A 130 6.31 -6.99 0.48
C PHE A 130 7.82 -6.76 0.57
N ASN A 131 8.64 -7.63 -0.02
CA ASN A 131 10.08 -7.39 -0.12
C ASN A 131 10.41 -6.12 -0.91
N GLY A 132 9.67 -5.83 -1.98
CA GLY A 132 9.81 -4.59 -2.74
C GLY A 132 9.44 -3.34 -1.91
N LEU A 133 8.42 -3.43 -1.05
CA LEU A 133 8.07 -2.37 -0.10
C LEU A 133 9.26 -2.08 0.85
N LEU A 134 9.83 -3.12 1.48
CA LEU A 134 10.94 -2.96 2.41
C LEU A 134 12.16 -2.31 1.75
N GLN A 135 12.51 -2.76 0.54
CA GLN A 135 13.57 -2.13 -0.25
C GLN A 135 13.26 -0.66 -0.53
N THR A 136 12.02 -0.35 -0.93
CA THR A 136 11.60 1.03 -1.23
C THR A 136 11.77 1.93 0.00
N PHE A 137 11.39 1.45 1.20
CA PHE A 137 11.60 2.16 2.46
C PHE A 137 13.07 2.41 2.79
N GLN A 138 13.97 1.51 2.39
CA GLN A 138 15.42 1.64 2.61
C GLN A 138 16.12 2.52 1.56
N THR A 139 15.51 2.75 0.38
CA THR A 139 16.18 3.31 -0.82
C THR A 139 16.60 4.79 -0.71
N SER A 140 16.51 5.46 0.44
CA SER A 140 17.08 6.83 0.58
C SER A 140 17.68 7.15 1.95
N CYS A 141 17.96 6.15 2.78
CA CYS A 141 18.71 6.36 4.02
C CYS A 141 20.23 6.57 3.81
N TYR A 142 20.73 6.43 2.58
CA TYR A 142 22.10 6.81 2.22
C TYR A 142 22.06 7.94 1.18
N PRO A 143 22.63 9.12 1.47
CA PRO A 143 22.96 10.04 0.40
C PRO A 143 23.95 9.31 -0.50
N ARG A 144 23.67 9.25 -1.81
CA ARG A 144 24.73 8.94 -2.78
C ARG A 144 25.85 9.93 -2.50
N ALA A 145 26.99 9.46 -2.00
CA ALA A 145 28.21 10.23 -2.03
C ALA A 145 28.37 10.70 -3.48
N ARG A 146 28.27 12.01 -3.71
CA ARG A 146 28.66 12.58 -4.99
C ARG A 146 30.17 12.37 -5.04
N SER A 147 30.61 11.39 -5.83
CA SER A 147 32.01 11.34 -6.23
C SER A 147 32.32 12.65 -6.96
N MET A 148 33.23 13.44 -6.39
CA MET A 148 33.92 14.54 -7.06
C MET A 148 34.79 13.99 -8.19
#